data_AF-A0A3B3T8H0-F1
#
_entry.id   AF-A0A3B3T8H0-F1
#
_cell.length_a   1.000
_cell.length_b   1.000
_cell.length_c   1.000
_cell.angle_alpha   90.00
_cell.angle_beta   90.00
_cell.angle_gamma   90.00
#
_symmetry.space_group_name_H-M   'P 1'
#
loop_
_entity.id
_entity.type
_entity.pdbx_description
1 polymer ?
#
loop_
_entity_poly.entity_id
_entity_poly.type
_entity_poly.pdbx_seq_one_letter_code
_entity_poly.pdbx_strand_id
1 'polypeptide(L)'
;MIFLCLLVIAGNIGYVRKWHLRILFLCVCVAYDVYGQVRYSIPEEMVKGSFVGNVAQDLGVDIKRMKSGRARVFTEDGREYIGLNTDKGTLNVRERIDREELCGRVPSCSLHFQIILENPMELSEDQVSHE
;
A
#
# COMPACT_ATOMS: atom_id res chain seq x y z
N MET A 1 -13.11 11.83 3.84
CA MET A 1 -12.67 12.46 5.11
C MET A 1 -12.38 13.96 4.98
N ILE A 2 -11.72 14.41 3.90
CA ILE A 2 -11.47 15.84 3.58
C ILE A 2 -12.74 16.72 3.68
N PHE A 3 -13.88 16.23 3.20
CA PHE A 3 -15.15 16.96 3.23
C PHE A 3 -15.67 17.30 4.64
N LEU A 4 -15.41 16.44 5.65
CA LEU A 4 -15.83 16.72 7.03
C LEU A 4 -15.03 17.87 7.63
N CYS A 5 -13.76 18.02 7.23
CA CYS A 5 -12.86 19.04 7.76
C CYS A 5 -13.25 20.46 7.30
N LEU A 6 -13.76 20.62 6.07
CA LEU A 6 -14.24 21.89 5.54
C LEU A 6 -15.47 22.42 6.30
N LEU A 7 -16.39 21.53 6.68
CA LEU A 7 -17.60 21.88 7.43
C LEU A 7 -17.31 22.46 8.82
N VAL A 8 -16.25 21.97 9.49
CA VAL A 8 -15.81 22.48 10.80
C VAL A 8 -15.29 23.92 10.70
N ILE A 9 -14.69 24.30 9.57
CA ILE A 9 -14.16 25.67 9.35
C ILE A 9 -15.30 26.68 9.17
N ALA A 10 -16.44 26.26 8.61
CA ALA A 10 -17.57 27.15 8.34
C ALA A 10 -18.45 27.44 9.58
N GLY A 11 -18.27 26.74 10.70
CA GLY A 11 -19.08 26.88 11.92
C GLY A 11 -18.34 27.51 13.11
N ASN A 12 -18.61 28.79 13.35
CA ASN A 12 -18.38 29.55 14.60
C ASN A 12 -16.98 30.15 14.89
N ILE A 13 -16.87 31.43 14.54
CA ILE A 13 -15.94 32.45 15.05
C ILE A 13 -16.38 32.81 16.49
N GLY A 14 -15.63 32.43 17.53
CA GLY A 14 -15.89 32.98 18.87
C GLY A 14 -15.14 32.41 20.07
N TYR A 15 -14.74 31.13 20.08
CA TYR A 15 -14.24 30.46 21.30
C TYR A 15 -12.96 29.59 21.07
N VAL A 16 -12.04 30.09 20.23
CA VAL A 16 -11.32 29.25 19.25
C VAL A 16 -9.80 29.10 19.50
N ARG A 17 -9.20 29.53 20.62
CA ARG A 17 -7.72 29.61 20.69
C ARG A 17 -6.98 28.35 21.19
N LYS A 18 -7.49 27.62 22.19
CA LYS A 18 -6.76 26.45 22.78
C LYS A 18 -7.24 25.08 22.26
N TRP A 19 -8.53 24.97 21.95
CA TRP A 19 -9.13 23.73 21.44
C TRP A 19 -8.78 23.46 19.98
N HIS A 20 -8.60 24.52 19.18
CA HIS A 20 -8.24 24.38 17.76
C HIS A 20 -6.84 23.83 17.56
N LEU A 21 -5.86 24.10 18.44
CA LEU A 21 -4.53 23.51 18.35
C LEU A 21 -4.56 21.99 18.61
N ARG A 22 -5.38 21.53 19.56
CA ARG A 22 -5.56 20.09 19.82
C ARG A 22 -6.30 19.38 18.70
N ILE A 23 -7.35 20.01 18.17
CA ILE A 23 -8.12 19.48 17.03
C ILE A 23 -7.28 19.49 15.75
N LEU A 24 -6.48 20.54 15.53
CA LEU A 24 -5.54 20.64 14.42
C LEU A 24 -4.46 19.56 14.53
N PHE A 25 -3.86 19.37 15.71
CA PHE A 25 -2.87 18.31 15.94
C PHE A 25 -3.47 16.92 15.70
N LEU A 26 -4.68 16.67 16.22
CA LEU A 26 -5.39 15.41 15.99
C LEU A 26 -5.72 15.20 14.50
N CYS A 27 -6.21 16.21 13.79
CA CYS A 27 -6.47 16.14 12.34
C CYS A 27 -5.21 15.89 11.53
N VAL A 28 -4.09 16.54 11.88
CA VAL A 28 -2.79 16.33 11.24
C VAL A 28 -2.34 14.89 11.43
N CYS A 29 -2.51 14.30 12.63
CA CYS A 29 -2.19 12.88 12.87
C CYS A 29 -3.03 11.90 12.02
N VAL A 30 -4.32 12.17 11.81
CA VAL A 30 -5.18 11.30 10.98
C VAL A 30 -4.93 11.48 9.48
N ALA A 31 -4.32 12.59 9.06
CA ALA A 31 -4.03 12.88 7.65
C ALA A 31 -2.77 12.18 7.10
N TYR A 32 -1.99 11.48 7.93
CA TYR A 32 -0.85 10.68 7.48
C TYR A 32 -1.31 9.33 6.92
N ASP A 33 -2.13 9.34 5.87
CA ASP A 33 -2.25 8.19 4.98
C ASP A 33 -1.03 8.19 4.05
N VAL A 34 -0.14 7.22 4.24
CA VAL A 34 1.03 7.04 3.38
C VAL A 34 0.57 6.41 2.06
N TYR A 35 0.26 7.24 1.07
CA TYR A 35 0.02 6.80 -0.30
C TYR A 35 1.35 6.68 -1.05
N GLY A 36 1.83 5.44 -1.24
CA GLY A 36 2.94 5.13 -2.16
C GLY A 36 2.42 4.51 -3.45
N GLN A 37 2.63 5.16 -4.59
CA GLN A 37 2.34 4.58 -5.91
C GLN A 37 3.65 4.26 -6.62
N VAL A 38 3.86 2.99 -6.97
CA VAL A 38 5.02 2.50 -7.73
C VAL A 38 4.54 1.90 -9.04
N ARG A 39 5.31 2.07 -10.11
CA ARG A 39 5.00 1.54 -11.45
C ARG A 39 6.11 0.60 -11.89
N TYR A 40 5.73 -0.63 -12.24
CA TYR A 40 6.64 -1.63 -12.81
C TYR A 40 6.24 -1.92 -14.26
N SER A 41 7.23 -2.03 -15.13
CA SER A 41 7.06 -2.51 -16.51
C SER A 41 7.41 -3.98 -16.59
N ILE A 42 6.42 -4.84 -16.87
CA ILE A 42 6.59 -6.29 -16.95
C ILE A 42 6.35 -6.72 -18.40
N PRO A 43 7.29 -7.44 -19.05
CA PRO A 43 7.06 -7.99 -20.37
C PRO A 43 6.08 -9.17 -20.31
N GLU A 44 5.25 -9.33 -21.35
CA GLU A 44 4.18 -10.34 -21.43
C GLU A 44 4.68 -11.79 -21.33
N GLU A 45 5.91 -12.07 -21.78
CA GLU A 45 6.47 -13.42 -21.85
C GLU A 45 7.29 -13.84 -20.61
N MET A 46 7.14 -13.15 -19.48
CA MET A 46 7.86 -13.57 -18.28
C MET A 46 7.44 -14.97 -17.83
N VAL A 47 8.45 -15.80 -17.54
CA VAL A 47 8.26 -17.14 -17.01
C VAL A 47 7.67 -17.05 -15.60
N LYS A 48 6.78 -17.97 -15.25
CA LYS A 48 6.26 -18.08 -13.87
C LYS A 48 7.42 -18.23 -12.89
N GLY A 49 7.35 -17.48 -11.79
CA GLY A 49 8.41 -17.39 -10.79
C GLY A 49 9.50 -16.35 -11.08
N SER A 50 9.45 -15.67 -12.23
CA SER A 50 10.41 -14.61 -12.55
C SER A 50 10.29 -13.44 -11.59
N PHE A 51 11.43 -12.84 -11.25
CA PHE A 51 11.51 -11.63 -10.44
C PHE A 51 11.07 -10.41 -11.25
N VAL A 52 10.22 -9.58 -10.64
CA VAL A 52 9.73 -8.32 -11.22
C VAL A 52 10.45 -7.12 -10.62
N GLY A 53 10.51 -7.03 -9.30
CA GLY A 53 11.01 -5.84 -8.61
C GLY A 53 10.99 -5.95 -7.09
N ASN A 54 11.73 -5.05 -6.42
CA ASN A 54 11.79 -4.98 -4.96
C ASN A 54 10.82 -3.93 -4.42
N VAL A 55 9.62 -4.38 -4.07
CA VAL A 55 8.56 -3.48 -3.62
C VAL A 55 8.75 -3.00 -2.17
N ALA A 56 9.44 -3.76 -1.33
CA ALA A 56 9.78 -3.32 0.02
C ALA A 56 10.69 -2.10 -0.01
N GLN A 57 11.70 -2.12 -0.88
CA GLN A 57 12.62 -0.99 -1.06
C GLN A 57 11.92 0.21 -1.71
N ASP A 58 11.13 -0.01 -2.76
CA ASP A 58 10.48 1.08 -3.50
C ASP A 58 9.39 1.79 -2.69
N LEU A 59 8.70 1.07 -1.80
CA LEU A 59 7.73 1.64 -0.86
C LEU A 59 8.36 2.11 0.46
N GLY A 60 9.63 1.79 0.71
CA GLY A 60 10.30 2.08 1.98
C GLY A 60 9.69 1.35 3.19
N VAL A 61 9.11 0.17 2.97
CA VAL A 61 8.46 -0.64 4.02
C VAL A 61 9.35 -1.82 4.37
N ASP A 62 9.60 -2.01 5.67
CA ASP A 62 10.40 -3.14 6.15
C ASP A 62 9.75 -4.50 5.83
N ILE A 63 10.58 -5.48 5.47
CA ILE A 63 10.17 -6.86 5.20
C ILE A 63 9.44 -7.45 6.42
N LYS A 64 9.91 -7.14 7.64
CA LYS A 64 9.26 -7.55 8.88
C LYS A 64 7.81 -7.06 8.95
N ARG A 65 7.57 -5.81 8.57
CA ARG A 65 6.24 -5.19 8.55
C ARG A 65 5.37 -5.76 7.44
N MET A 66 5.93 -6.12 6.29
CA MET A 66 5.22 -6.86 5.24
C MET A 66 4.78 -8.25 5.69
N LYS A 67 5.66 -8.95 6.42
CA LYS A 67 5.41 -10.31 6.91
C LYS A 67 4.41 -10.33 8.05
N SER A 68 4.62 -9.52 9.10
CA SER A 68 3.66 -9.39 10.18
C SER A 68 2.34 -8.92 9.62
N GLY A 69 2.37 -7.84 8.82
CA GLY A 69 1.25 -7.24 8.10
C GLY A 69 0.47 -8.10 7.13
N ARG A 70 0.80 -9.39 6.96
CA ARG A 70 0.19 -10.30 5.98
C ARG A 70 -0.04 -9.62 4.63
N ALA A 71 1.01 -8.98 4.11
CA ALA A 71 0.92 -8.24 2.86
C ALA A 71 0.42 -9.14 1.74
N ARG A 72 -0.61 -8.70 1.02
CA ARG A 72 -1.18 -9.41 -0.12
C ARG A 72 -1.37 -8.49 -1.31
N VAL A 73 -1.21 -9.05 -2.50
CA VAL A 73 -1.52 -8.37 -3.77
C VAL A 73 -2.98 -8.62 -4.08
N PHE A 74 -3.69 -7.57 -4.47
CA PHE A 74 -5.06 -7.62 -4.94
C PHE A 74 -5.15 -6.99 -6.33
N THR A 75 -5.77 -7.70 -7.26
CA THR A 75 -6.04 -7.24 -8.63
C THR A 75 -7.54 -7.09 -8.80
N GLU A 76 -7.98 -6.14 -9.61
CA GLU A 76 -9.42 -5.90 -9.88
C GLU A 76 -10.13 -7.14 -10.43
N ASP A 77 -9.47 -7.89 -11.32
CA ASP A 77 -10.01 -9.10 -11.94
C ASP A 77 -10.02 -10.32 -11.00
N GLY A 78 -9.56 -10.17 -9.75
CA GLY A 78 -9.39 -11.26 -8.78
C GLY A 78 -8.28 -12.25 -9.13
N ARG A 79 -7.65 -12.11 -10.30
CA ARG A 79 -6.53 -12.94 -10.75
C ARG A 79 -5.21 -12.44 -10.18
N GLU A 80 -4.39 -13.37 -9.70
CA GLU A 80 -3.10 -13.07 -9.10
C GLU A 80 -1.96 -13.25 -10.12
N TYR A 81 -1.90 -12.40 -11.15
CA TYR A 81 -0.81 -12.43 -12.13
C TYR A 81 0.56 -12.20 -11.46
N ILE A 82 0.60 -11.33 -10.46
CA ILE A 82 1.79 -10.96 -9.70
C ILE A 82 1.59 -11.41 -8.26
N GLY A 83 2.53 -12.19 -7.75
CA GLY A 83 2.62 -12.58 -6.35
C GLY A 83 3.62 -11.72 -5.59
N LEU A 84 3.33 -11.49 -4.30
CA LEU A 84 4.28 -10.89 -3.37
C LEU A 84 4.99 -11.99 -2.57
N ASN A 85 6.32 -11.95 -2.57
CA ASN A 85 7.15 -12.72 -1.65
C ASN A 85 7.41 -11.86 -0.41
N THR A 86 6.69 -12.15 0.69
CA THR A 86 6.78 -11.42 1.95
C THR A 86 8.07 -11.67 2.72
N ASP A 87 8.78 -12.77 2.46
CA ASP A 87 10.07 -13.06 3.10
C ASP A 87 11.22 -12.24 2.50
N LYS A 88 11.11 -11.88 1.22
CA LYS A 88 12.12 -11.06 0.52
C LYS A 88 11.67 -9.63 0.22
N GLY A 89 10.38 -9.33 0.35
CA GLY A 89 9.80 -8.04 -0.05
C GLY A 89 9.80 -7.81 -1.57
N THR A 90 9.71 -8.89 -2.35
CA THR A 90 9.87 -8.85 -3.83
C THR A 90 8.62 -9.30 -4.55
N LEU A 91 8.35 -8.72 -5.71
CA LEU A 91 7.26 -9.13 -6.59
C LEU A 91 7.77 -10.16 -7.58
N ASN A 92 7.00 -11.25 -7.74
CA ASN A 92 7.29 -12.35 -8.64
C ASN A 92 6.08 -12.64 -9.53
N VAL A 93 6.31 -13.13 -10.73
CA VAL A 93 5.23 -13.56 -11.64
C VAL A 93 4.61 -14.87 -11.13
N ARG A 94 3.30 -14.90 -10.86
CA ARG A 94 2.57 -16.12 -10.46
C ARG A 94 1.95 -16.81 -11.66
N GLU A 95 1.29 -16.05 -12.51
CA GLU A 95 0.65 -16.53 -13.73
C GLU A 95 1.16 -15.79 -14.96
N ARG A 96 1.04 -16.44 -16.12
CA ARG A 96 1.49 -15.87 -17.38
C ARG A 96 0.54 -14.73 -17.74
N ILE A 97 1.09 -13.57 -18.10
CA ILE A 97 0.32 -12.38 -18.45
C ILE A 97 0.02 -12.45 -19.94
N ASP A 98 -1.22 -12.79 -20.29
CA ASP A 98 -1.66 -12.77 -21.69
C ASP A 98 -2.32 -11.42 -22.02
N ARG A 99 -1.69 -10.67 -22.93
CA ARG A 99 -2.17 -9.35 -23.37
C ARG A 99 -3.56 -9.43 -24.00
N GLU A 100 -3.86 -10.52 -24.70
CA GLU A 100 -5.13 -10.70 -25.40
C GLU A 100 -6.27 -10.92 -24.40
N GLU A 101 -5.99 -11.58 -23.29
CA GLU A 101 -6.96 -11.82 -22.22
C GLU A 101 -7.20 -10.55 -21.38
N LEU A 102 -6.15 -9.76 -21.12
CA LEU A 102 -6.24 -8.53 -20.31
C LEU A 102 -6.82 -7.33 -21.07
N CYS A 103 -6.38 -7.13 -22.30
CA CYS A 103 -6.64 -5.90 -23.05
C CYS A 103 -7.19 -6.14 -24.46
N GLY A 104 -7.39 -7.41 -24.85
CA GLY A 104 -7.92 -7.75 -26.16
C GLY A 104 -7.08 -7.15 -27.29
N ARG A 105 -7.70 -6.26 -28.07
CA ARG A 105 -7.10 -5.65 -29.27
C ARG A 105 -6.48 -4.26 -29.04
N VAL A 106 -6.40 -3.79 -27.79
CA VAL A 106 -5.92 -2.43 -27.51
C VAL A 106 -4.38 -2.36 -27.62
N PRO A 107 -3.81 -1.31 -28.27
CA PRO A 107 -2.36 -1.18 -28.46
C PRO A 107 -1.58 -0.87 -27.17
N SER A 108 -2.19 -0.22 -26.18
CA SER A 108 -1.59 0.12 -24.89
C SER A 108 -2.38 -0.53 -23.74
N CYS A 109 -1.75 -1.45 -23.01
CA CYS A 109 -2.34 -2.17 -21.89
C CYS A 109 -1.59 -1.84 -20.60
N SER A 110 -2.32 -1.61 -19.50
CA SER A 110 -1.73 -1.42 -18.18
C SER A 110 -2.50 -2.22 -17.15
N LEU A 111 -1.79 -3.08 -16.42
CA LEU A 111 -2.36 -3.82 -15.30
C LEU A 111 -2.23 -2.97 -14.03
N HIS A 112 -3.34 -2.75 -13.32
CA HIS A 112 -3.33 -2.12 -12.02
C HIS A 112 -3.54 -3.15 -10.93
N PHE A 113 -2.65 -3.17 -9.94
CA PHE A 113 -2.76 -4.00 -8.76
C PHE A 113 -2.49 -3.15 -7.52
N GLN A 114 -3.06 -3.58 -6.40
CA GLN A 114 -2.93 -2.92 -5.12
C GLN A 114 -2.25 -3.88 -4.14
N ILE A 115 -1.40 -3.35 -3.27
CA ILE A 115 -0.83 -4.12 -2.17
C ILE A 115 -1.52 -3.68 -0.90
N ILE A 116 -2.22 -4.61 -0.27
CA ILE A 116 -2.90 -4.37 0.98
C ILE A 116 -2.05 -4.99 2.07
N LEU A 117 -1.62 -4.13 2.98
CA LEU A 117 -1.02 -4.55 4.22
C LEU A 117 -2.13 -4.62 5.26
N GLU A 118 -2.49 -5.81 5.70
CA GLU A 118 -3.34 -5.93 6.87
C GLU A 118 -2.59 -5.37 8.08
N ASN A 119 -3.32 -4.82 9.04
CA ASN A 119 -2.72 -4.32 10.28
C ASN A 119 -2.90 -5.37 11.38
N PRO A 120 -1.96 -6.31 11.56
CA PRO A 120 -1.73 -6.85 12.88
C PRO A 120 -1.03 -5.74 13.64
N MET A 121 -1.74 -5.28 14.66
CA MET A 121 -1.11 -4.66 15.80
C MET A 121 -0.23 -5.74 16.44
N GLU A 122 0.99 -5.93 15.95
CA GLU A 122 2.03 -6.57 16.74
C GLU A 122 2.51 -5.50 17.71
N LEU A 123 2.06 -5.61 18.96
CA LEU A 123 2.70 -4.98 20.11
C LEU A 123 4.21 -5.13 19.94
N SER A 124 4.94 -4.02 20.01
CA SER A 124 6.36 -4.07 20.29
C SER A 124 6.55 -4.76 21.64
N GLU A 125 6.99 -6.01 21.65
CA GLU A 125 7.74 -6.53 22.79
C GLU A 125 9.08 -5.80 22.81
N ASP A 126 9.05 -4.56 23.31
CA ASP A 126 10.24 -3.90 23.80
C ASP A 126 10.71 -4.62 25.07
N GLN A 127 11.99 -4.95 25.05
CA GLN A 127 12.88 -5.42 26.12
C GLN A 127 12.75 -6.87 26.62
N VAL A 128 13.75 -7.68 26.24
CA VAL A 128 14.53 -8.41 27.24
C VAL A 128 15.99 -8.00 27.08
N SER A 129 16.45 -7.12 27.99
CA SER A 129 17.86 -7.06 28.35
C SER A 129 18.17 -8.35 29.10
N HIS A 130 19.04 -9.19 28.56
CA HIS A 130 19.66 -10.24 29.35
C HIS A 130 20.99 -9.71 29.88
N GLU A 131 21.09 -9.82 31.20
CA GLU A 131 22.20 -9.56 32.12
C GLU A 131 23.55 -10.14 31.67
#